data_AF-D4J933-F1
#
_entry.id   AF-D4J933-F1
#
_cell.length_a   1.000
_cell.length_b   1.000
_cell.length_c   1.000
_cell.angle_alpha   90.00
_cell.angle_beta   90.00
_cell.angle_gamma   90.00
#
_symmetry.space_group_name_H-M   'P 1'
#
loop_
_entity.id
_entity.type
_entity.pdbx_description
1 polymer ?
#
loop_
_entity_poly.entity_id
_entity_poly.type
_entity_poly.pdbx_seq_one_letter_code
_entity_poly.pdbx_strand_id
1 'polypeptide(L)'
;MFFEKAKKREEENRVLRKTLIKIKKEHDELEKFIAWMNKEATEKQCQICGIKKINYKHTRNCYIGFFLSSKLEIVPKREYSYTIYGVLSNDSKHSKIYKADINQHLSEYPLNIENYLEIGDHCVEDIVQGRGIGSAGLTTIKELAKHLHCSYISGKKYPLRDTKEEMAKLSAYYKKNGFVDTGKGNGIRFDMRGYEAKQRLG
;
A
#
# COMPACT_ATOMS: atom_id res chain seq x y z
N MET A 1 -43.71 32.76 2.98
CA MET A 1 -43.50 31.96 1.74
C MET A 1 -42.35 32.44 0.84
N PHE A 2 -42.35 33.63 0.23
CA PHE A 2 -41.22 34.08 -0.64
C PHE A 2 -39.91 34.33 0.15
N PHE A 3 -39.99 35.00 1.30
CA PHE A 3 -38.83 35.30 2.16
C PHE A 3 -38.16 34.04 2.74
N GLU A 4 -38.93 33.01 3.08
CA GLU A 4 -38.39 31.73 3.58
C GLU A 4 -37.65 30.96 2.49
N LYS A 5 -38.17 30.97 1.25
CA LYS A 5 -37.47 30.40 0.09
C LYS A 5 -36.15 31.13 -0.20
N ALA A 6 -36.13 32.46 -0.09
CA ALA A 6 -34.91 33.26 -0.28
C ALA A 6 -33.85 32.97 0.79
N LYS A 7 -34.21 32.96 2.08
CA LYS A 7 -33.29 32.60 3.19
C LYS A 7 -32.71 31.20 3.05
N LYS A 8 -33.54 30.21 2.67
CA LYS A 8 -33.08 28.84 2.45
C LYS A 8 -32.04 28.77 1.34
N ARG A 9 -32.29 29.47 0.22
CA ARG A 9 -31.38 29.52 -0.94
C ARG A 9 -30.06 30.23 -0.61
N GLU A 10 -30.10 31.24 0.25
CA GLU A 10 -28.92 31.95 0.72
C GLU A 10 -28.02 31.06 1.61
N GLU A 11 -28.62 30.29 2.53
CA GLU A 11 -27.86 29.34 3.35
C GLU A 11 -27.31 28.18 2.52
N GLU A 12 -28.07 27.64 1.57
CA GLU A 12 -27.58 26.65 0.60
C GLU A 12 -26.36 27.18 -0.19
N ASN A 13 -26.44 28.40 -0.70
CA ASN A 13 -25.32 29.05 -1.41
C ASN A 13 -24.09 29.24 -0.49
N ARG A 14 -24.31 29.58 0.78
CA ARG A 14 -23.23 29.71 1.76
C ARG A 14 -22.53 28.38 2.03
N VAL A 15 -23.29 27.29 2.19
CA VAL A 15 -22.76 25.94 2.36
C VAL A 15 -21.99 25.47 1.11
N LEU A 16 -22.52 25.73 -0.08
CA LEU A 16 -21.87 25.39 -1.35
C LEU A 16 -20.53 26.13 -1.51
N ARG A 17 -20.49 27.44 -1.22
CA ARG A 17 -19.24 28.22 -1.27
C ARG A 17 -18.17 27.67 -0.31
N LYS A 18 -18.56 27.34 0.93
CA LYS A 18 -17.63 26.73 1.90
C LYS A 18 -17.11 25.38 1.42
N THR A 19 -17.98 24.58 0.81
CA THR A 19 -17.62 23.27 0.25
C THR A 19 -16.66 23.41 -0.94
N LEU A 20 -16.92 24.34 -1.85
CA LEU A 20 -16.05 24.63 -3.00
C LEU A 20 -14.65 25.06 -2.57
N ILE A 21 -14.53 25.97 -1.61
CA ILE A 21 -13.24 26.41 -1.07
C ILE A 21 -12.46 25.22 -0.49
N LYS A 22 -13.16 24.35 0.25
CA LYS A 22 -12.56 23.14 0.83
C LYS A 22 -12.06 22.19 -0.26
N ILE A 23 -12.88 21.89 -1.27
CA ILE A 23 -12.51 20.98 -2.36
C ILE A 23 -11.33 21.54 -3.14
N LYS A 24 -11.32 22.84 -3.45
CA LYS A 24 -10.22 23.49 -4.15
C LYS A 24 -8.90 23.35 -3.39
N LYS A 25 -8.92 23.59 -2.07
CA LYS A 25 -7.73 23.41 -1.25
C LYS A 25 -7.22 21.96 -1.25
N GLU A 26 -8.13 20.99 -1.13
CA GLU A 26 -7.77 19.56 -1.16
C GLU A 26 -7.20 19.13 -2.52
N HIS A 27 -7.70 19.72 -3.61
CA HIS A 27 -7.18 19.52 -4.95
C HIS A 27 -5.76 20.08 -5.09
N ASP A 28 -5.55 21.33 -4.69
CA ASP A 28 -4.23 21.99 -4.76
C ASP A 28 -3.17 21.24 -3.93
N GLU A 29 -3.56 20.69 -2.77
CA GLU A 29 -2.68 19.87 -1.92
C GLU A 29 -2.33 18.52 -2.59
N LEU A 30 -3.30 17.86 -3.23
CA LEU A 30 -3.06 16.62 -3.96
C LEU A 30 -2.18 16.83 -5.20
N GLU A 31 -2.42 17.90 -5.97
CA GLU A 31 -1.59 18.23 -7.13
C GLU A 31 -0.14 18.47 -6.73
N LYS A 32 0.11 19.23 -5.66
CA LYS A 32 1.46 19.45 -5.13
C LYS A 32 2.11 18.14 -4.70
N PHE A 33 1.35 17.26 -4.07
CA PHE A 33 1.86 15.96 -3.64
C PHE A 33 2.22 15.07 -4.84
N ILE A 34 1.37 15.00 -5.87
CA ILE A 34 1.64 14.25 -7.11
C ILE A 34 2.87 14.82 -7.82
N ALA A 35 2.98 16.15 -7.93
CA ALA A 35 4.14 16.80 -8.53
C ALA A 35 5.43 16.46 -7.77
N TRP A 36 5.39 16.50 -6.43
CA TRP A 36 6.50 16.06 -5.60
C TRP A 36 6.84 14.58 -5.81
N MET A 37 5.83 13.69 -5.84
CA MET A 37 6.05 12.26 -6.06
C MET A 37 6.73 11.98 -7.40
N ASN A 38 6.32 12.66 -8.47
CA ASN A 38 6.94 12.52 -9.79
C ASN A 38 8.41 12.97 -9.79
N LYS A 39 8.70 14.06 -9.08
CA LYS A 39 10.08 14.54 -8.90
C LYS A 39 10.92 13.52 -8.13
N GLU A 40 10.42 13.04 -6.99
CA GLU A 40 11.11 12.04 -6.15
C GLU A 40 11.36 10.74 -6.94
N ALA A 41 10.37 10.26 -7.70
CA ALA A 41 10.48 9.07 -8.54
C ALA A 41 11.62 9.19 -9.57
N THR A 42 11.71 10.36 -10.21
CA THR A 42 12.75 10.65 -11.20
C THR A 42 14.14 10.73 -10.55
N GLU A 43 14.26 11.49 -9.45
CA GLU A 43 15.53 11.72 -8.76
C GLU A 43 16.08 10.46 -8.07
N LYS A 44 15.20 9.61 -7.54
CA LYS A 44 15.57 8.36 -6.84
C LYS A 44 15.54 7.13 -7.74
N GLN A 45 15.20 7.28 -9.01
CA GLN A 45 15.06 6.17 -9.97
C GLN A 45 14.13 5.06 -9.43
N CYS A 46 12.98 5.45 -8.89
CA CYS A 46 11.97 4.53 -8.38
C CYS A 46 10.64 4.72 -9.11
N GLN A 47 9.77 3.72 -9.04
CA GLN A 47 8.47 3.73 -9.69
C GLN A 47 7.38 4.10 -8.70
N ILE A 48 6.45 4.98 -9.08
CA ILE A 48 5.22 5.20 -8.33
C ILE A 48 4.29 4.01 -8.57
N CYS A 49 3.91 3.31 -7.51
CA CYS A 49 3.10 2.09 -7.59
C CYS A 49 1.71 2.22 -6.96
N GLY A 50 1.37 3.38 -6.38
CA GLY A 50 0.00 3.65 -5.98
C GLY A 50 -0.17 4.92 -5.14
N ILE A 51 -1.41 5.40 -5.08
CA ILE A 51 -1.81 6.47 -4.17
C ILE A 51 -3.10 6.04 -3.46
N LYS A 52 -3.13 6.15 -2.13
CA LYS A 52 -4.29 5.79 -1.33
C LYS A 52 -4.68 6.91 -0.38
N LYS A 53 -5.97 7.25 -0.39
CA LYS A 53 -6.56 8.16 0.58
C LYS A 53 -6.71 7.48 1.94
N ILE A 54 -6.27 8.15 3.00
CA ILE A 54 -6.39 7.71 4.38
C ILE A 54 -7.01 8.80 5.27
N ASN A 55 -7.66 8.37 6.35
CA ASN A 55 -8.12 9.27 7.39
C ASN A 55 -7.03 9.39 8.46
N TYR A 56 -6.36 10.55 8.54
CA TYR A 56 -5.29 10.84 9.50
C TYR A 56 -5.69 11.98 10.46
N LYS A 57 -5.40 11.84 11.76
CA LYS A 57 -5.53 12.87 12.83
C LYS A 57 -6.67 13.90 12.74
N HIS A 58 -7.93 13.48 12.51
CA HIS A 58 -9.08 14.38 12.33
C HIS A 58 -8.90 15.47 11.23
N THR A 59 -7.79 15.44 10.51
CA THR A 59 -7.48 16.32 9.40
C THR A 59 -8.00 15.69 8.12
N ARG A 60 -8.60 16.54 7.30
CA ARG A 60 -9.28 16.15 6.07
C ARG A 60 -8.26 15.53 5.11
N ASN A 61 -8.67 14.44 4.45
CA ASN A 61 -8.12 13.89 3.21
C ASN A 61 -6.59 13.85 3.13
N CYS A 62 -5.97 12.95 3.89
CA CYS A 62 -4.55 12.65 3.75
C CYS A 62 -4.35 11.54 2.70
N TYR A 63 -3.25 11.58 1.97
CA TYR A 63 -2.90 10.55 0.99
C TYR A 63 -1.58 9.89 1.36
N ILE A 64 -1.45 8.63 0.97
CA ILE A 64 -0.19 7.89 0.98
C ILE A 64 0.20 7.65 -0.46
N GLY A 65 1.41 8.05 -0.81
CA GLY A 65 2.07 7.65 -2.05
C GLY A 65 2.95 6.44 -1.80
N PHE A 66 2.86 5.42 -2.64
CA PHE A 66 3.71 4.24 -2.61
C PHE A 66 4.72 4.27 -3.75
N PHE A 67 5.96 3.94 -3.42
CA PHE A 67 7.07 3.84 -4.35
C PHE A 67 7.66 2.44 -4.31
N LEU A 68 8.16 2.00 -5.45
CA LEU A 68 8.87 0.74 -5.66
C LEU A 68 10.28 1.05 -6.14
N SER A 69 11.28 0.65 -5.36
CA SER A 69 12.67 0.57 -5.80
C SER A 69 13.06 -0.89 -6.02
N SER A 70 13.91 -1.16 -6.99
CA SER A 70 14.43 -2.50 -7.27
C SER A 70 15.95 -2.48 -7.30
N LYS A 71 16.57 -3.58 -6.87
CA LYS A 71 18.00 -3.79 -6.92
C LYS A 71 18.26 -5.23 -7.35
N LEU A 72 19.11 -5.40 -8.36
CA LEU A 72 19.63 -6.71 -8.71
C LEU A 72 20.70 -7.08 -7.68
N GLU A 73 20.49 -8.14 -6.91
CA GLU A 73 21.41 -8.46 -5.80
C GLU A 73 22.48 -9.48 -6.17
N ILE A 74 22.17 -10.56 -6.91
CA ILE A 74 23.15 -11.63 -7.15
C ILE A 74 23.00 -12.28 -8.54
N VAL A 75 24.08 -12.24 -9.33
CA VAL A 75 24.35 -13.19 -10.42
C VAL A 75 25.24 -14.29 -9.83
N PRO A 76 24.93 -15.60 -9.91
CA PRO A 76 24.05 -16.29 -10.87
C PRO A 76 22.63 -16.62 -10.38
N LYS A 77 22.27 -16.32 -9.12
CA LYS A 77 21.01 -16.77 -8.50
C LYS A 77 19.71 -16.12 -9.02
N ARG A 78 19.81 -15.09 -9.88
CA ARG A 78 18.66 -14.36 -10.46
C ARG A 78 17.65 -13.91 -9.39
N GLU A 79 18.14 -13.55 -8.21
CA GLU A 79 17.33 -12.96 -7.15
C GLU A 79 17.24 -11.44 -7.35
N TYR A 80 16.02 -10.94 -7.41
CA TYR A 80 15.74 -9.50 -7.49
C TYR A 80 15.14 -9.04 -6.15
N SER A 81 15.72 -8.00 -5.57
CA SER A 81 15.23 -7.43 -4.32
C SER A 81 14.46 -6.15 -4.62
N TYR A 82 13.28 -6.04 -4.04
CA TYR A 82 12.38 -4.92 -4.18
C TYR A 82 12.11 -4.32 -2.81
N THR A 83 12.09 -2.99 -2.73
CA THR A 83 11.62 -2.28 -1.55
C THR A 83 10.42 -1.42 -1.95
N ILE A 84 9.30 -1.62 -1.28
CA ILE A 84 8.14 -0.74 -1.36
C ILE A 84 8.19 0.18 -0.15
N TYR A 85 8.05 1.49 -0.35
CA TYR A 85 7.89 2.43 0.76
C TYR A 85 6.71 3.37 0.53
N GLY A 86 6.06 3.76 1.64
CA GLY A 86 4.92 4.67 1.64
C GLY A 86 5.26 5.97 2.36
N VAL A 87 4.78 7.10 1.84
CA VAL A 87 4.99 8.44 2.42
C VAL A 87 3.67 9.21 2.48
N LEU A 88 3.53 10.08 3.47
CA LEU A 88 2.33 10.90 3.66
C LEU A 88 2.39 12.20 2.87
N SER A 89 1.22 12.60 2.35
CA SER A 89 1.05 13.86 1.62
C SER A 89 1.17 15.11 2.49
N ASN A 90 0.87 14.99 3.79
CA ASN A 90 0.84 16.11 4.73
C ASN A 90 2.06 16.14 5.67
N ASP A 91 3.02 15.23 5.50
CA ASP A 91 4.30 15.28 6.19
C ASP A 91 5.29 16.05 5.33
N SER A 92 5.68 17.25 5.77
CA SER A 92 6.64 18.08 5.05
C SER A 92 8.03 17.45 4.94
N LYS A 93 8.35 16.48 5.81
CA LYS A 93 9.58 15.70 5.74
C LYS A 93 9.45 14.47 4.84
N HIS A 94 8.22 14.13 4.41
CA HIS A 94 7.88 12.93 3.65
C HIS A 94 8.53 11.66 4.22
N SER A 95 8.41 11.49 5.54
CA SER A 95 8.97 10.35 6.25
C SER A 95 8.35 9.05 5.72
N LYS A 96 9.17 8.00 5.64
CA LYS A 96 8.72 6.67 5.22
C LYS A 96 7.90 6.07 6.35
N ILE A 97 6.59 6.01 6.17
CA ILE A 97 5.63 5.50 7.15
C ILE A 97 5.23 4.03 6.93
N TYR A 98 5.60 3.50 5.77
CA TYR A 98 5.46 2.11 5.40
C TYR A 98 6.75 1.67 4.71
N LYS A 99 7.18 0.45 4.99
CA LYS A 99 8.27 -0.21 4.27
C LYS A 99 7.94 -1.70 4.12
N ALA A 100 8.25 -2.26 2.97
CA ALA A 100 8.28 -3.70 2.75
C ALA A 100 9.51 -4.07 1.93
N ASP A 101 10.22 -5.09 2.36
CA ASP A 101 11.35 -5.69 1.65
C ASP A 101 10.92 -7.04 1.10
N ILE A 102 11.13 -7.24 -0.21
CA ILE A 102 10.55 -8.33 -0.98
C ILE A 102 11.63 -8.91 -1.88
N ASN A 103 11.75 -10.23 -1.90
CA ASN A 103 12.70 -10.91 -2.77
C ASN A 103 11.92 -11.72 -3.81
N GLN A 104 12.25 -11.56 -5.08
CA GLN A 104 11.78 -12.45 -6.14
C GLN A 104 12.73 -13.62 -6.26
N HIS A 105 12.14 -14.81 -6.20
CA HIS A 105 12.82 -16.07 -6.40
C HIS A 105 12.43 -16.64 -7.75
N LEU A 106 13.43 -16.94 -8.56
CA LEU A 106 13.30 -17.58 -9.86
C LEU A 106 14.01 -18.93 -9.78
N SER A 107 13.30 -20.01 -10.04
CA SER A 107 13.91 -21.33 -10.07
C SER A 107 15.02 -21.41 -11.13
N GLU A 108 16.15 -22.00 -10.73
CA GLU A 108 17.29 -22.27 -11.60
C GLU A 108 17.06 -23.49 -12.51
N TYR A 109 16.11 -24.37 -12.16
CA TYR A 109 15.94 -25.67 -12.81
C TYR A 109 14.81 -25.66 -13.86
N PRO A 110 15.07 -26.16 -15.09
CA PRO A 110 14.08 -26.15 -16.18
C PRO A 110 12.85 -27.03 -15.92
N LEU A 111 12.92 -27.96 -14.96
CA LEU A 111 11.85 -28.90 -14.65
C LEU A 111 10.90 -28.42 -13.54
N ASN A 112 11.21 -27.30 -12.87
CA ASN A 112 10.35 -26.77 -11.81
C ASN A 112 10.41 -25.24 -11.83
N ILE A 113 9.68 -24.61 -12.76
CA ILE A 113 9.65 -23.15 -12.92
C ILE A 113 8.81 -22.54 -11.78
N GLU A 114 9.43 -22.35 -10.62
CA GLU A 114 8.85 -21.55 -9.55
C GLU A 114 9.30 -20.09 -9.70
N ASN A 115 8.32 -19.21 -9.88
CA ASN A 115 8.49 -17.77 -9.78
C ASN A 115 7.55 -17.29 -8.67
N TYR A 116 8.12 -16.73 -7.61
CA TYR A 116 7.35 -16.25 -6.46
C TYR A 116 8.03 -15.05 -5.79
N LEU A 117 7.24 -14.29 -5.04
CA LEU A 117 7.75 -13.25 -4.15
C LEU A 117 7.78 -13.75 -2.73
N GLU A 118 8.86 -13.47 -2.00
CA GLU A 118 8.96 -13.65 -0.56
C GLU A 118 8.94 -12.29 0.12
N ILE A 119 8.01 -12.09 1.05
CA ILE A 119 7.99 -10.95 1.96
C ILE A 119 9.02 -11.24 3.06
N GLY A 120 10.14 -10.52 3.04
CA GLY A 120 11.16 -10.60 4.07
C GLY A 120 10.70 -9.88 5.35
N ASP A 121 10.31 -8.62 5.20
CA ASP A 121 9.72 -7.81 6.27
C ASP A 121 8.73 -6.80 5.68
N HIS A 122 7.73 -6.41 6.47
CA HIS A 122 6.95 -5.22 6.18
C HIS A 122 6.39 -4.61 7.46
N CYS A 123 6.46 -3.29 7.56
CA CYS A 123 6.07 -2.57 8.76
C CYS A 123 5.33 -1.26 8.42
N VAL A 124 4.50 -0.84 9.37
CA VAL A 124 3.81 0.45 9.36
C VAL A 124 4.19 1.14 10.65
N GLU A 125 4.64 2.39 10.56
CA GLU A 125 4.95 3.24 11.71
C GLU A 125 3.79 3.27 12.72
N ASP A 126 4.09 3.10 14.01
CA ASP A 126 3.10 2.91 15.09
C ASP A 126 2.03 4.01 15.11
N ILE A 127 2.44 5.25 14.87
CA ILE A 127 1.57 6.44 14.88
C ILE A 127 0.46 6.43 13.80
N VAL A 128 0.61 5.60 12.76
CA VAL A 128 -0.30 5.52 11.62
C VAL A 128 -0.92 4.12 11.43
N GLN A 129 -0.68 3.20 12.35
CA GLN A 129 -1.30 1.88 12.35
C GLN A 129 -2.84 1.95 12.46
N GLY A 130 -3.52 0.88 12.03
CA GLY A 130 -4.98 0.79 12.04
C GLY A 130 -5.70 1.60 10.95
N ARG A 131 -4.97 2.30 10.07
CA ARG A 131 -5.54 3.15 9.00
C ARG A 131 -5.61 2.47 7.63
N GLY A 132 -5.45 1.15 7.58
CA GLY A 132 -5.49 0.37 6.34
C GLY A 132 -4.28 0.54 5.43
N ILE A 133 -3.17 1.05 5.96
CA ILE A 133 -1.88 1.27 5.25
C ILE A 133 -1.21 -0.05 4.91
N GLY A 134 -1.06 -0.95 5.89
CA GLY A 134 -0.50 -2.27 5.65
C GLY A 134 -1.27 -3.04 4.58
N SER A 135 -2.61 -3.04 4.64
CA SER A 135 -3.44 -3.66 3.61
C SER A 135 -3.27 -3.03 2.23
N ALA A 136 -3.02 -1.72 2.15
CA ALA A 136 -2.68 -1.06 0.89
C ALA A 136 -1.33 -1.55 0.37
N GLY A 137 -0.31 -1.57 1.23
CA GLY A 137 1.00 -2.10 0.89
C GLY A 137 0.96 -3.56 0.42
N LEU A 138 0.22 -4.43 1.10
CA LEU A 138 0.00 -5.81 0.62
C LEU A 138 -0.73 -5.87 -0.73
N THR A 139 -1.60 -4.91 -1.03
CA THR A 139 -2.24 -4.83 -2.35
C THR A 139 -1.20 -4.49 -3.41
N THR A 140 -0.33 -3.52 -3.15
CA THR A 140 0.79 -3.17 -4.02
C THR A 140 1.75 -4.35 -4.21
N ILE A 141 2.01 -5.16 -3.17
CA ILE A 141 2.83 -6.39 -3.28
C ILE A 141 2.14 -7.41 -4.20
N LYS A 142 0.82 -7.57 -4.13
CA LYS A 142 0.07 -8.45 -5.04
C LYS A 142 0.07 -7.96 -6.47
N GLU A 143 -0.03 -6.66 -6.66
CA GLU A 143 0.09 -6.06 -7.98
C GLU A 143 1.49 -6.28 -8.54
N LEU A 144 2.55 -6.11 -7.74
CA LEU A 144 3.92 -6.44 -8.14
C LEU A 144 4.05 -7.91 -8.53
N ALA A 145 3.58 -8.85 -7.70
CA ALA A 145 3.60 -10.27 -7.99
C ALA A 145 2.88 -10.61 -9.31
N LYS A 146 1.76 -9.95 -9.58
CA LYS A 146 1.01 -10.11 -10.84
C LYS A 146 1.82 -9.62 -12.04
N HIS A 147 2.43 -8.44 -11.95
CA HIS A 147 3.26 -7.89 -13.04
C HIS A 147 4.50 -8.75 -13.32
N LEU A 148 5.05 -9.38 -12.28
CA LEU A 148 6.18 -10.29 -12.39
C LEU A 148 5.77 -11.72 -12.75
N HIS A 149 4.49 -11.99 -12.99
CA HIS A 149 3.94 -13.32 -13.27
C HIS A 149 4.31 -14.38 -12.21
N CYS A 150 4.34 -13.96 -10.95
CA CYS A 150 4.57 -14.86 -9.83
C CYS A 150 3.36 -15.75 -9.58
N SER A 151 3.62 -17.01 -9.26
CA SER A 151 2.60 -18.02 -8.95
C SER A 151 2.02 -17.86 -7.53
N TYR A 152 2.80 -17.34 -6.59
CA TYR A 152 2.38 -17.07 -5.22
C TYR A 152 3.25 -16.00 -4.55
N ILE A 153 2.80 -15.55 -3.38
CA ILE A 153 3.58 -14.75 -2.45
C ILE A 153 3.75 -15.56 -1.16
N SER A 154 4.96 -15.67 -0.63
CA SER A 154 5.28 -16.29 0.65
C SER A 154 5.83 -15.27 1.63
N GLY A 155 5.98 -15.67 2.89
CA GLY A 155 6.65 -14.90 3.92
C GLY A 155 6.48 -15.56 5.27
N LYS A 156 6.95 -14.87 6.31
CA LYS A 156 6.77 -15.29 7.71
C LYS A 156 6.09 -14.20 8.52
N LYS A 157 5.31 -14.62 9.51
CA LYS A 157 4.74 -13.71 10.51
C LYS A 157 5.81 -13.38 11.54
N TYR A 158 6.27 -12.13 11.53
CA TYR A 158 7.15 -11.59 12.56
C TYR A 158 6.36 -10.59 13.41
N PRO A 159 5.96 -10.95 14.65
CA PRO A 159 5.25 -10.02 15.51
C PRO A 159 6.24 -8.99 16.07
N LEU A 160 5.80 -7.74 16.24
CA LEU A 160 6.62 -6.69 16.85
C LEU A 160 6.99 -7.01 18.31
N ARG A 161 6.12 -7.74 19.00
CA ARG A 161 6.32 -8.26 20.35
C ARG A 161 5.97 -9.72 20.36
N ASP A 162 6.81 -10.55 20.96
CA ASP A 162 6.57 -11.99 21.04
C ASP A 162 5.47 -12.32 22.07
N THR A 163 4.22 -12.00 21.71
CA THR A 163 3.03 -12.27 22.51
C THR A 163 1.96 -12.98 21.68
N LYS A 164 1.16 -13.82 22.35
CA LYS A 164 0.05 -14.55 21.70
C LYS A 164 -0.96 -13.63 21.05
N GLU A 165 -1.24 -12.48 21.68
CA GLU A 165 -2.17 -11.47 21.18
C GLU A 165 -1.67 -10.82 19.89
N GLU A 166 -0.38 -10.47 19.84
CA GLU A 166 0.20 -9.84 18.65
C GLU A 166 0.29 -10.82 17.49
N MET A 167 0.63 -12.08 17.77
CA MET A 167 0.57 -13.16 16.78
C MET A 167 -0.86 -13.43 16.28
N ALA A 168 -1.86 -13.36 17.14
CA ALA A 168 -3.26 -13.51 16.76
C ALA A 168 -3.73 -12.34 15.86
N LYS A 169 -3.38 -11.10 16.19
CA LYS A 169 -3.65 -9.93 15.35
C LYS A 169 -2.99 -10.06 13.98
N LEU A 170 -1.72 -10.45 13.94
CA LEU A 170 -0.97 -10.61 12.70
C LEU A 170 -1.55 -11.74 11.83
N SER A 171 -1.94 -12.85 12.44
CA SER A 171 -2.62 -13.96 11.74
C SER A 171 -3.98 -13.54 11.19
N ALA A 172 -4.78 -12.80 11.98
CA ALA A 172 -6.06 -12.25 11.53
C ALA A 172 -5.88 -11.24 10.38
N TYR A 173 -4.84 -10.41 10.45
CA TYR A 173 -4.47 -9.46 9.40
C TYR A 173 -4.15 -10.19 8.09
N TYR A 174 -3.25 -11.17 8.09
CA TYR A 174 -2.89 -11.91 6.88
C TYR A 174 -4.08 -12.69 6.31
N LYS A 175 -4.87 -13.36 7.17
CA LYS A 175 -6.10 -14.04 6.78
C LYS A 175 -7.11 -13.11 6.12
N LYS A 176 -7.33 -11.91 6.69
CA LYS A 176 -8.20 -10.88 6.10
C LYS A 176 -7.71 -10.43 4.71
N ASN A 177 -6.40 -10.43 4.50
CA ASN A 177 -5.80 -10.13 3.21
C ASN A 177 -5.66 -11.37 2.31
N GLY A 178 -6.29 -12.51 2.64
CA GLY A 178 -6.37 -13.69 1.79
C GLY A 178 -5.15 -14.62 1.82
N PHE A 179 -4.22 -14.41 2.76
CA PHE A 179 -3.12 -15.35 3.00
C PHE A 179 -3.60 -16.52 3.85
N VAL A 180 -2.99 -17.68 3.64
CA VAL A 180 -3.19 -18.89 4.44
C VAL A 180 -1.92 -19.24 5.21
N ASP A 181 -2.08 -19.83 6.39
CA ASP A 181 -0.95 -20.37 7.16
C ASP A 181 -0.44 -21.65 6.51
N THR A 182 0.88 -21.79 6.38
CA THR A 182 1.50 -22.98 5.77
C THR A 182 1.72 -24.12 6.77
N GLY A 183 1.43 -23.88 8.05
CA GLY A 183 1.69 -24.83 9.14
C GLY A 183 3.17 -24.99 9.52
N LYS A 184 4.09 -24.31 8.83
CA LYS A 184 5.55 -24.40 9.08
C LYS A 184 6.09 -23.06 9.54
N GLY A 185 6.64 -22.99 10.76
CA GLY A 185 7.46 -21.88 11.25
C GLY A 185 6.87 -20.48 11.03
N ASN A 186 5.60 -20.28 11.41
CA ASN A 186 4.85 -19.02 11.21
C ASN A 186 4.70 -18.56 9.75
N GLY A 187 4.90 -19.48 8.80
CA GLY A 187 4.84 -19.20 7.37
C GLY A 187 3.43 -18.90 6.88
N ILE A 188 3.37 -18.00 5.90
CA ILE A 188 2.16 -17.58 5.21
C ILE A 188 2.33 -17.71 3.71
N ARG A 189 1.22 -17.93 3.00
CA ARG A 189 1.21 -18.01 1.54
C ARG A 189 -0.06 -17.37 0.97
N PHE A 190 0.08 -16.66 -0.14
CA PHE A 190 -1.02 -16.16 -0.95
C PHE A 190 -0.92 -16.73 -2.36
N ASP A 191 -1.96 -17.38 -2.85
CA ASP A 191 -2.02 -17.95 -4.19
C ASP A 191 -2.53 -16.92 -5.20
N MET A 192 -1.79 -16.70 -6.28
CA MET A 192 -2.14 -15.68 -7.28
C MET A 192 -3.27 -16.13 -8.22
N ARG A 193 -3.54 -17.44 -8.36
CA ARG A 193 -4.54 -17.98 -9.31
C ARG A 193 -5.95 -17.43 -9.06
N GLY A 194 -6.33 -17.26 -7.79
CA GLY A 194 -7.64 -16.72 -7.42
C GLY A 194 -7.73 -15.19 -7.47
N TYR A 195 -6.60 -14.49 -7.51
CA TYR A 195 -6.54 -13.03 -7.53
C TYR A 195 -6.77 -12.49 -8.96
N GLU A 196 -6.17 -13.12 -9.96
CA GLU A 196 -6.30 -12.72 -11.36
C GLU A 196 -7.73 -12.88 -11.89
N ALA A 197 -8.43 -13.94 -11.47
CA ALA A 197 -9.81 -14.20 -11.89
C ALA A 197 -10.82 -13.14 -11.38
N LYS A 198 -10.61 -12.62 -10.16
CA LYS A 198 -11.52 -11.64 -9.54
C LYS A 198 -11.44 -10.24 -10.14
N GLN A 199 -10.30 -9.85 -10.72
CA GLN A 199 -10.15 -8.54 -11.35
C GLN A 199 -10.62 -8.48 -12.81
N ARG A 200 -10.84 -9.62 -13.48
CA ARG A 200 -11.40 -9.66 -14.84
C ARG A 200 -12.92 -9.48 -14.86
N LEU A 201 -13.57 -9.52 -13.70
CA LEU A 201 -15.03 -9.49 -13.53
C LEU A 201 -15.54 -8.23 -12.81
N GLY A 202 -14.66 -7.29 -12.47
CA GLY A 202 -15.00 -6.00 -11.84
C GLY A 202 -14.51 -4.85 -12.70
#